data_AF-A0A7S1KZ01-F1
#
_entry.id   AF-A0A7S1KZ01-F1
#
_cell.length_a   1.000
_cell.length_b   1.000
_cell.length_c   1.000
_cell.angle_alpha   90.00
_cell.angle_beta   90.00
_cell.angle_gamma   90.00
#
_symmetry.space_group_name_H-M   'P 1'
#
loop_
_entity.id
_entity.type
_entity.pdbx_description
1 polymer ?
#
loop_
_entity_poly.entity_id
_entity_poly.type
_entity_poly.pdbx_seq_one_letter_code
_entity_poly.pdbx_strand_id
1 'polypeptide(L)'
;GTMSRMARAHLFADHHGPVRFHKIRKSKEDRSAILYGWFHNRPWSRYNNFAYFWSEKRPIRKTVVNHAQRVNQVKAFGERLNMSPTVLQELSQDGPFTLFCPNNAAMGMIKESAWEKLWEEDAAKFFRHHVLKGKWGIADLVAAHGDAEGLLSMAEQPLPIAIDGSLEDMNRVVRVGGAAVTKFNVRCWNGYVHIVDRPLIPNWR
;
A
#
# COMPACT_ATOMS: atom_id res chain seq x y z
N GLY A 1 -28.68 19.29 -25.69
CA GLY A 1 -27.46 18.52 -25.92
C GLY A 1 -27.01 17.93 -24.60
N THR A 2 -27.11 16.61 -24.48
CA THR A 2 -26.85 15.80 -23.29
C THR A 2 -25.38 15.86 -22.84
N MET A 3 -25.10 16.49 -21.70
CA MET A 3 -23.83 16.31 -20.98
C MET A 3 -23.82 14.96 -20.25
N SER A 4 -23.72 13.88 -21.03
CA SER A 4 -23.55 12.52 -20.50
C SER A 4 -22.21 11.97 -21.00
N ARG A 5 -21.20 12.00 -20.11
CA ARG A 5 -20.08 11.03 -20.02
C ARG A 5 -18.96 11.39 -19.02
N MET A 6 -19.03 12.49 -18.27
CA MET A 6 -17.91 12.93 -17.41
C MET A 6 -18.15 12.86 -15.90
N ALA A 7 -19.07 12.01 -15.44
CA ALA A 7 -19.31 11.82 -14.00
C ALA A 7 -19.28 10.35 -13.57
N ARG A 8 -18.48 9.51 -14.24
CA ARG A 8 -18.03 8.25 -13.62
C ARG A 8 -17.06 8.60 -12.50
N ALA A 9 -17.61 8.81 -11.31
CA ALA A 9 -17.00 8.52 -10.02
C ALA A 9 -15.45 8.56 -9.98
N HIS A 10 -14.86 9.75 -9.96
CA HIS A 10 -13.58 9.98 -9.28
C HIS A 10 -13.76 9.88 -7.74
N LEU A 11 -14.56 8.92 -7.26
CA LEU A 11 -14.77 8.70 -5.83
C LEU A 11 -13.52 8.12 -5.15
N PHE A 12 -12.53 7.66 -5.92
CA PHE A 12 -11.28 7.12 -5.43
C PHE A 12 -10.10 7.73 -6.19
N ALA A 13 -9.72 8.96 -5.85
CA ALA A 13 -8.39 9.44 -6.22
C ALA A 13 -7.37 8.69 -5.35
N ASP A 14 -6.53 7.87 -5.97
CA ASP A 14 -5.64 6.88 -5.35
C ASP A 14 -4.62 7.47 -4.34
N HIS A 15 -4.41 8.78 -4.37
CA HIS A 15 -3.44 9.49 -3.52
C HIS A 15 -3.99 9.87 -2.15
N HIS A 16 -5.27 9.59 -1.87
CA HIS A 16 -5.88 9.92 -0.59
C HIS A 16 -5.97 8.70 0.35
N GLY A 17 -5.57 8.92 1.59
CA GLY A 17 -5.66 7.96 2.69
C GLY A 17 -7.09 7.84 3.24
N PRO A 18 -7.25 7.14 4.37
CA PRO A 18 -8.57 6.89 4.95
C PRO A 18 -9.31 8.19 5.24
N VAL A 19 -10.62 8.17 4.99
CA VAL A 19 -11.53 9.30 5.22
C VAL A 19 -11.59 9.60 6.71
N ARG A 20 -11.28 10.85 7.08
CA ARG A 20 -11.57 11.35 8.43
C ARG A 20 -12.94 12.00 8.44
N PHE A 21 -13.72 11.62 9.45
CA PHE A 21 -15.01 12.24 9.73
C PHE A 21 -14.80 13.33 10.78
N HIS A 22 -15.16 14.56 10.42
CA HIS A 22 -15.11 15.69 11.33
C HIS A 22 -16.51 16.04 11.84
N LYS A 23 -16.60 16.36 13.13
CA LYS A 23 -17.77 16.99 13.75
C LYS A 23 -17.52 18.49 13.77
N ILE A 24 -18.17 19.23 12.86
CA ILE A 24 -17.98 20.68 12.74
C ILE A 24 -19.05 21.38 13.56
N ARG A 25 -18.62 22.31 14.43
CA ARG A 25 -19.53 23.17 15.20
C ARG A 25 -20.12 24.22 14.26
N LYS A 26 -21.45 24.27 14.14
CA LYS A 26 -22.13 25.25 13.28
C LYS A 26 -22.11 26.64 13.91
N SER A 27 -21.96 27.67 13.07
CA SER A 27 -22.25 29.06 13.44
C SER A 27 -23.73 29.19 13.83
N LYS A 28 -24.13 30.31 14.46
CA LYS A 28 -25.53 30.49 14.90
C LYS A 28 -26.50 30.60 13.71
N GLU A 29 -26.02 31.11 12.58
CA GLU A 29 -26.76 31.35 11.33
C GLU A 29 -26.93 30.06 10.51
N ASP A 30 -25.96 29.14 10.56
CA ASP A 30 -25.96 27.87 9.79
C ASP A 30 -26.73 26.71 10.47
N ARG A 31 -27.27 26.95 11.67
CA ARG A 31 -28.16 26.00 12.35
C ARG A 31 -29.48 25.96 11.58
N SER A 32 -30.05 24.77 11.38
CA SER A 32 -31.28 24.64 10.62
C SER A 32 -32.38 25.50 11.26
N ALA A 33 -32.89 26.49 10.54
CA ALA A 33 -34.13 27.15 10.87
C ALA A 33 -35.27 26.19 10.52
N ILE A 34 -35.84 25.50 11.50
CA ILE A 34 -37.08 24.74 11.25
C ILE A 34 -38.21 25.77 11.15
N LEU A 35 -38.76 25.85 9.93
CA LEU A 35 -40.04 26.43 9.56
C LEU A 35 -41.17 26.03 10.54
N TYR A 36 -42.01 27.03 10.84
CA TYR A 36 -43.41 26.94 11.30
C TYR A 36 -43.74 26.09 12.53
N GLY A 37 -44.30 26.77 13.53
CA GLY A 37 -44.53 26.24 14.86
C GLY A 37 -45.42 25.02 14.92
N TRP A 38 -45.00 24.06 15.74
CA TRP A 38 -45.85 23.22 16.59
C TRP A 38 -45.01 22.86 17.82
N PHE A 39 -45.58 23.07 19.00
CA PHE A 39 -44.95 22.85 20.31
C PHE A 39 -44.41 21.42 20.45
N HIS A 40 -43.10 21.25 20.67
CA HIS A 40 -42.54 20.01 21.22
C HIS A 40 -41.65 20.33 22.44
N ASN A 41 -42.06 19.80 23.59
CA ASN A 41 -41.43 19.98 24.89
C ASN A 41 -40.08 19.27 24.99
N ARG A 42 -39.02 19.97 24.58
CA ARG A 42 -37.59 19.94 25.02
C ARG A 42 -36.76 20.44 23.83
N PRO A 43 -35.83 21.40 24.02
CA PRO A 43 -35.30 22.14 22.88
C PRO A 43 -34.35 21.25 22.07
N TRP A 44 -34.83 20.76 20.93
CA TRP A 44 -34.03 20.10 19.88
C TRP A 44 -32.83 20.95 19.43
N SER A 45 -32.82 22.26 19.73
CA SER A 45 -31.68 23.16 19.54
C SER A 45 -30.42 22.77 20.35
N ARG A 46 -30.55 21.97 21.42
CA ARG A 46 -29.38 21.37 22.10
C ARG A 46 -28.71 20.28 21.27
N TYR A 47 -29.44 19.61 20.37
CA TYR A 47 -28.95 18.45 19.61
C TYR A 47 -28.44 18.80 18.20
N ASN A 48 -28.82 19.96 17.64
CA ASN A 48 -28.43 20.36 16.27
C ASN A 48 -27.39 21.49 16.21
N ASN A 49 -26.42 21.50 17.14
CA ASN A 49 -25.29 22.44 17.14
C ASN A 49 -24.14 22.01 16.22
N PHE A 50 -24.24 20.84 15.59
CA PHE A 50 -23.19 20.24 14.80
C PHE A 50 -23.72 19.88 13.42
N ALA A 51 -22.94 20.21 12.38
CA ALA A 51 -23.10 19.59 11.07
C ALA A 51 -22.44 18.22 11.19
N TYR A 52 -23.23 17.17 11.04
CA TYR A 52 -22.71 15.83 11.15
C TYR A 52 -22.13 15.44 9.78
N PHE A 53 -20.80 15.39 9.73
CA PHE A 53 -19.97 14.72 8.73
C PHE A 53 -19.67 15.50 7.45
N TRP A 54 -18.46 16.09 7.41
CA TRP A 54 -17.73 16.28 6.16
C TRP A 54 -16.54 15.30 6.15
N SER A 55 -16.32 14.66 5.00
CA SER A 55 -15.23 13.71 4.77
C SER A 55 -14.00 14.42 4.21
N GLU A 56 -12.92 14.51 4.97
CA GLU A 56 -11.64 14.97 4.43
C GLU A 56 -10.80 13.78 3.94
N LYS A 57 -10.51 13.80 2.65
CA LYS A 57 -9.56 12.90 2.00
C LYS A 57 -8.14 13.43 2.23
N ARG A 58 -7.39 12.90 3.20
CA ARG A 58 -6.00 13.34 3.43
C ARG A 58 -5.04 12.75 2.40
N PRO A 59 -4.10 13.52 1.83
CA PRO A 59 -3.10 12.95 0.94
C PRO A 59 -2.19 11.97 1.71
N ILE A 60 -1.83 10.87 1.08
CA ILE A 60 -0.86 9.91 1.61
C ILE A 60 0.53 10.54 1.45
N ARG A 61 1.18 10.87 2.57
CA ARG A 61 2.51 11.52 2.57
C ARG A 61 3.69 10.56 2.72
N LYS A 62 3.43 9.29 3.03
CA LYS A 62 4.48 8.28 3.24
C LYS A 62 4.87 7.65 1.91
N THR A 63 6.17 7.66 1.59
CA THR A 63 6.72 6.85 0.51
C THR A 63 6.84 5.38 0.92
N VAL A 64 7.05 4.52 -0.06
CA VAL A 64 7.34 3.09 0.09
C VAL A 64 8.56 2.88 1.00
N VAL A 65 9.65 3.62 0.78
CA VAL A 65 10.86 3.60 1.62
C VAL A 65 10.55 4.02 3.07
N ASN A 66 9.83 5.13 3.23
CA ASN A 66 9.41 5.61 4.55
C ASN A 66 8.56 4.59 5.30
N HIS A 67 7.78 3.77 4.58
CA HIS A 67 7.01 2.70 5.20
C HIS A 67 7.90 1.57 5.71
N ALA A 68 8.85 1.12 4.89
CA ALA A 68 9.82 0.08 5.25
C ALA A 68 10.67 0.46 6.48
N GLN A 69 11.07 1.72 6.60
CA GLN A 69 11.89 2.19 7.72
C GLN A 69 11.10 2.42 9.02
N ARG A 70 9.81 2.78 8.94
CA ARG A 70 9.02 3.16 10.13
C ARG A 70 8.24 2.01 10.76
N VAL A 71 7.91 0.97 10.00
CA VAL A 71 7.06 -0.11 10.50
C VAL A 71 7.89 -1.20 11.16
N ASN A 72 7.61 -1.45 12.44
CA ASN A 72 8.34 -2.43 13.25
C ASN A 72 8.42 -3.82 12.60
N GLN A 73 7.39 -4.28 11.89
CA GLN A 73 7.37 -5.60 11.24
C GLN A 73 8.38 -5.75 10.11
N VAL A 74 8.75 -4.68 9.42
CA VAL A 74 9.64 -4.70 8.24
C VAL A 74 10.91 -3.87 8.46
N LYS A 75 11.15 -3.45 9.71
CA LYS A 75 12.21 -2.52 10.07
C LYS A 75 13.59 -3.08 9.75
N ALA A 76 13.81 -4.38 9.94
CA ALA A 76 15.10 -5.02 9.63
C ALA A 76 15.45 -4.88 8.13
N PHE A 77 14.46 -4.99 7.24
CA PHE A 77 14.66 -4.75 5.81
C PHE A 77 14.94 -3.28 5.51
N GLY A 78 14.18 -2.36 6.13
CA GLY A 78 14.37 -0.92 5.97
C GLY A 78 15.73 -0.42 6.45
N GLU A 79 16.27 -0.98 7.54
CA GLU A 79 17.61 -0.66 8.04
C GLU A 79 18.70 -1.12 7.07
N ARG A 80 18.55 -2.32 6.48
CA ARG A 80 19.48 -2.84 5.46
C ARG A 80 19.42 -2.06 4.15
N LEU A 81 18.25 -1.53 3.79
CA LEU A 81 18.10 -0.68 2.61
C LEU A 81 18.99 0.59 2.68
N ASN A 82 19.32 1.07 3.88
CA ASN A 82 20.27 2.18 4.08
C ASN A 82 21.70 1.88 3.60
N MET A 83 22.07 0.61 3.45
CA MET A 83 23.35 0.21 2.88
C MET A 83 23.43 0.48 1.37
N SER A 84 22.29 0.62 0.68
CA SER A 84 22.20 0.89 -0.75
C SER A 84 21.53 2.26 -1.01
N PRO A 85 22.29 3.37 -0.94
CA PRO A 85 21.72 4.72 -1.10
C PRO A 85 21.17 4.97 -2.51
N THR A 86 21.71 4.31 -3.53
CA THR A 86 21.24 4.41 -4.92
C THR A 86 19.79 3.92 -5.06
N VAL A 87 19.49 2.73 -4.52
CA VAL A 87 18.14 2.15 -4.56
C VAL A 87 17.18 2.95 -3.67
N LEU A 88 17.64 3.45 -2.51
CA LEU A 88 16.84 4.36 -1.68
C LEU A 88 16.39 5.60 -2.44
N GLN A 89 17.31 6.21 -3.20
CA GLN A 89 17.01 7.39 -3.99
C GLN A 89 16.02 7.07 -5.10
N GLU A 90 16.23 5.99 -5.85
CA GLU A 90 15.29 5.50 -6.88
C GLU A 90 13.88 5.28 -6.33
N LEU A 91 13.76 4.56 -5.20
CA LEU A 91 12.48 4.25 -4.56
C LEU A 91 11.83 5.44 -3.83
N SER A 92 12.54 6.57 -3.72
CA SER A 92 12.01 7.82 -3.19
C SER A 92 11.49 8.76 -4.28
N GLN A 93 11.81 8.50 -5.54
CA GLN A 93 11.33 9.29 -6.68
C GLN A 93 9.83 9.09 -6.93
N ASP A 94 9.28 9.99 -7.75
CA ASP A 94 7.92 9.90 -8.24
C ASP A 94 7.82 8.79 -9.28
N GLY A 95 7.19 7.70 -8.89
CA GLY A 95 6.91 6.57 -9.76
C GLY A 95 6.01 5.60 -9.03
N PRO A 96 5.14 4.86 -9.73
CA PRO A 96 4.47 3.75 -9.08
C PRO A 96 5.46 2.61 -8.88
N PHE A 97 5.78 2.31 -7.62
CA PHE A 97 6.57 1.17 -7.22
C PHE A 97 5.72 0.22 -6.40
N THR A 98 5.90 -1.08 -6.64
CA THR A 98 5.36 -2.11 -5.76
C THR A 98 6.52 -2.80 -5.10
N LEU A 99 6.69 -2.58 -3.79
CA LEU A 99 7.77 -3.16 -3.00
C LEU A 99 7.26 -4.37 -2.21
N PHE A 100 7.94 -5.50 -2.37
CA PHE A 100 7.79 -6.67 -1.54
C PHE A 100 8.76 -6.56 -0.36
N CYS A 101 8.24 -6.27 0.83
CA CYS A 101 9.04 -6.18 2.05
C CYS A 101 9.01 -7.51 2.82
N PRO A 102 10.13 -8.22 2.97
CA PRO A 102 10.19 -9.35 3.88
C PRO A 102 9.97 -8.92 5.35
N ASN A 103 9.20 -9.71 6.09
CA ASN A 103 9.01 -9.52 7.53
C ASN A 103 10.35 -9.73 8.28
N ASN A 104 10.47 -9.22 9.50
CA ASN A 104 11.70 -9.39 10.29
C ASN A 104 12.09 -10.87 10.49
N ALA A 105 11.09 -11.76 10.65
CA ALA A 105 11.33 -13.20 10.74
C ALA A 105 11.93 -13.77 9.44
N ALA A 106 11.46 -13.29 8.30
CA ALA A 106 11.96 -13.67 6.98
C ALA A 106 13.42 -13.21 6.79
N MET A 107 13.74 -12.00 7.24
CA MET A 107 15.10 -11.45 7.20
C MET A 107 16.05 -12.25 8.10
N GLY A 108 15.58 -12.76 9.24
CA GLY A 108 16.34 -13.64 10.11
C GLY A 108 16.63 -15.03 9.53
N MET A 109 15.92 -15.46 8.48
CA MET A 109 16.21 -16.73 7.80
C MET A 109 17.47 -16.66 6.93
N ILE A 110 17.89 -15.45 6.53
CA ILE A 110 19.11 -15.27 5.76
C ILE A 110 20.29 -15.31 6.73
N LYS A 111 21.11 -16.36 6.64
CA LYS A 111 22.34 -16.50 7.42
C LYS A 111 23.29 -15.32 7.14
N GLU A 112 24.01 -14.87 8.16
CA GLU A 112 25.03 -13.82 8.01
C GLU A 112 26.02 -14.13 6.89
N SER A 113 26.47 -15.38 6.74
CA SER A 113 27.34 -15.82 5.64
C SER A 113 26.77 -15.59 4.22
N ALA A 114 25.44 -15.52 4.07
CA ALA A 114 24.80 -15.21 2.79
C ALA A 114 24.71 -13.68 2.57
N TRP A 115 24.62 -12.91 3.65
CA TRP A 115 24.79 -11.45 3.59
C TRP A 115 26.21 -11.06 3.21
N GLU A 116 27.21 -11.82 3.65
CA GLU A 116 28.60 -11.50 3.32
C GLU A 116 28.91 -11.63 1.83
N LYS A 117 28.25 -12.59 1.18
CA LYS A 117 28.32 -12.79 -0.28
C LYS A 117 27.52 -11.77 -1.07
N LEU A 118 26.68 -10.97 -0.41
CA LEU A 118 25.80 -10.00 -1.04
C LEU A 118 26.45 -8.61 -1.17
N TRP A 119 27.70 -8.42 -0.72
CA TRP A 119 28.32 -7.09 -0.65
C TRP A 119 28.81 -6.53 -1.99
N GLU A 120 28.77 -5.19 -2.05
CA GLU A 120 29.07 -4.27 -3.15
C GLU A 120 28.02 -4.16 -4.28
N GLU A 121 27.99 -5.04 -5.27
CA GLU A 121 27.09 -4.89 -6.44
C GLU A 121 25.77 -5.69 -6.32
N ASP A 122 25.81 -6.83 -5.62
CA ASP A 122 24.68 -7.75 -5.51
C ASP A 122 23.58 -7.26 -4.56
N ALA A 123 23.91 -6.41 -3.59
CA ALA A 123 22.92 -5.84 -2.67
C ALA A 123 21.90 -4.96 -3.40
N ALA A 124 22.34 -4.13 -4.34
CA ALA A 124 21.44 -3.31 -5.14
C ALA A 124 20.53 -4.17 -6.02
N LYS A 125 21.08 -5.24 -6.63
CA LYS A 125 20.32 -6.23 -7.40
C LYS A 125 19.27 -6.92 -6.53
N PHE A 126 19.62 -7.31 -5.31
CA PHE A 126 18.71 -7.89 -4.33
C PHE A 126 17.54 -6.97 -4.01
N PHE A 127 17.79 -5.69 -3.68
CA PHE A 127 16.71 -4.75 -3.39
C PHE A 127 15.85 -4.44 -4.61
N ARG A 128 16.46 -4.30 -5.81
CA ARG A 128 15.72 -4.14 -7.07
C ARG A 128 14.88 -5.37 -7.41
N HIS A 129 15.31 -6.57 -7.04
CA HIS A 129 14.53 -7.78 -7.24
C HIS A 129 13.25 -7.80 -6.39
N HIS A 130 13.25 -7.13 -5.23
CA HIS A 130 12.06 -6.97 -4.40
C HIS A 130 11.09 -5.90 -4.91
N VAL A 131 11.42 -5.19 -5.99
CA VAL A 131 10.62 -4.08 -6.50
C VAL A 131 10.12 -4.38 -7.90
N LEU A 132 8.83 -4.16 -8.11
CA LEU A 132 8.22 -4.07 -9.44
C LEU A 132 8.00 -2.60 -9.80
N LYS A 133 8.27 -2.26 -11.06
CA LYS A 133 7.78 -1.00 -11.65
C LYS A 133 6.29 -1.14 -11.94
N GLY A 134 5.50 -0.15 -11.55
CA GLY A 134 4.03 -0.17 -11.68
C GLY A 134 3.30 -0.34 -10.34
N LYS A 135 2.00 -0.07 -10.37
CA LYS A 135 1.10 -0.30 -9.24
C LYS A 135 0.49 -1.69 -9.43
N TRP A 136 0.94 -2.65 -8.65
CA TRP A 136 0.44 -4.01 -8.67
C TRP A 136 -0.29 -4.26 -7.35
N GLY A 137 -1.62 -4.15 -7.36
CA GLY A 137 -2.46 -4.57 -6.26
C GLY A 137 -2.59 -6.09 -6.21
N ILE A 138 -3.12 -6.62 -5.11
CA ILE A 138 -3.33 -8.07 -4.96
C ILE A 138 -4.23 -8.65 -6.07
N ALA A 139 -5.21 -7.86 -6.54
CA ALA A 139 -6.11 -8.26 -7.62
C ALA A 139 -5.38 -8.34 -8.97
N ASP A 140 -4.49 -7.40 -9.23
CA ASP A 140 -3.67 -7.36 -10.45
C ASP A 140 -2.65 -8.51 -10.45
N LEU A 141 -2.03 -8.79 -9.29
CA LEU A 141 -1.16 -9.95 -9.12
C LEU A 141 -1.91 -11.26 -9.36
N VAL A 142 -3.16 -11.37 -8.89
CA VAL A 142 -4.00 -12.54 -9.15
C VAL A 142 -4.39 -12.65 -10.61
N ALA A 143 -4.62 -11.54 -11.31
CA ALA A 143 -4.93 -11.53 -12.74
C ALA A 143 -3.72 -11.91 -13.59
N ALA A 144 -2.51 -11.53 -13.17
CA ALA A 144 -1.24 -11.90 -13.81
C ALA A 144 -0.81 -13.36 -13.51
N HIS A 145 -1.57 -14.09 -12.70
CA HIS A 145 -1.30 -15.50 -12.45
C HIS A 145 -1.59 -16.33 -13.71
N GLY A 146 -0.57 -17.03 -14.21
CA GLY A 146 -0.65 -17.84 -15.43
C GLY A 146 0.12 -17.24 -16.62
N ASP A 147 0.64 -16.02 -16.49
CA ASP A 147 1.57 -15.46 -17.48
C ASP A 147 2.89 -16.24 -17.43
N ALA A 148 3.24 -16.87 -18.55
CA ALA A 148 4.39 -17.78 -18.65
C ALA A 148 5.75 -17.09 -18.39
N GLU A 149 5.82 -15.77 -18.56
CA GLU A 149 7.03 -14.97 -18.36
C GLU A 149 7.15 -14.40 -16.93
N GLY A 150 6.06 -14.42 -16.14
CA GLY A 150 6.00 -13.79 -14.82
C GLY A 150 6.14 -12.27 -14.86
N LEU A 151 6.12 -11.63 -13.68
CA LEU A 151 6.34 -10.17 -13.61
C LEU A 151 7.83 -9.85 -13.56
N LEU A 152 8.28 -8.88 -14.36
CA LEU A 152 9.67 -8.45 -14.36
C LEU A 152 9.95 -7.49 -13.19
N SER A 153 10.88 -7.90 -12.33
CA SER A 153 11.45 -7.05 -11.27
C SER A 153 12.32 -5.92 -11.84
N MET A 154 12.64 -4.92 -11.02
CA MET A 154 13.61 -3.87 -11.38
C MET A 154 15.01 -4.42 -11.62
N ALA A 155 15.29 -5.65 -11.18
CA ALA A 155 16.52 -6.37 -11.47
C ALA A 155 16.46 -7.16 -12.81
N GLU A 156 15.42 -6.94 -13.63
CA GLU A 156 15.17 -7.62 -14.91
C GLU A 156 15.05 -9.14 -14.79
N GLN A 157 14.66 -9.62 -13.61
CA GLN A 157 14.43 -11.03 -13.33
C GLN A 157 12.94 -11.34 -13.17
N PRO A 158 12.48 -12.49 -13.70
CA PRO A 158 11.09 -12.89 -13.60
C PRO A 158 10.72 -13.26 -12.16
N LEU A 159 9.59 -12.74 -11.70
CA LEU A 159 8.95 -13.11 -10.44
C LEU A 159 7.69 -13.92 -10.78
N PRO A 160 7.76 -15.27 -10.69
CA PRO A 160 6.60 -16.10 -10.93
C PRO A 160 5.55 -15.85 -9.84
N ILE A 161 4.29 -15.72 -10.25
CA ILE A 161 3.16 -15.62 -9.34
C ILE A 161 2.49 -16.99 -9.26
N ALA A 162 2.37 -17.52 -8.06
CA ALA A 162 1.62 -18.73 -7.78
C ALA A 162 0.48 -18.40 -6.82
N ILE A 163 -0.67 -19.06 -6.98
CA ILE A 163 -1.80 -18.94 -6.07
C ILE A 163 -2.02 -20.31 -5.46
N ASP A 164 -1.80 -20.41 -4.16
CA ASP A 164 -2.06 -21.61 -3.40
C ASP A 164 -3.41 -21.50 -2.68
N GLY A 165 -4.07 -22.64 -2.49
CA GLY A 165 -5.33 -22.75 -1.75
C GLY A 165 -6.59 -22.59 -2.61
N SER A 166 -7.70 -23.11 -2.12
CA SER A 166 -9.01 -23.00 -2.76
C SER A 166 -9.75 -21.75 -2.27
N LEU A 167 -10.55 -21.16 -3.15
CA LEU A 167 -11.53 -20.14 -2.77
C LEU A 167 -12.55 -20.73 -1.78
N GLU A 168 -12.81 -22.03 -1.88
CA GLU A 168 -13.78 -22.77 -1.05
C GLU A 168 -13.32 -22.86 0.42
N ASP A 169 -12.01 -23.01 0.65
CA ASP A 169 -11.43 -23.10 1.99
C ASP A 169 -11.12 -21.74 2.62
N MET A 170 -11.39 -20.64 1.91
CA MET A 170 -11.02 -19.27 2.30
C MET A 170 -9.52 -19.07 2.61
N ASN A 171 -8.67 -20.00 2.16
CA ASN A 171 -7.23 -20.04 2.43
C ASN A 171 -6.39 -19.67 1.19
N ARG A 172 -6.90 -18.75 0.38
CA ARG A 172 -6.21 -18.31 -0.84
C ARG A 172 -4.98 -17.48 -0.49
N VAL A 173 -3.80 -18.01 -0.76
CA VAL A 173 -2.51 -17.36 -0.50
C VAL A 173 -1.84 -17.05 -1.84
N VAL A 174 -1.56 -15.77 -2.07
CA VAL A 174 -0.77 -15.34 -3.24
C VAL A 174 0.71 -15.45 -2.89
N ARG A 175 1.47 -16.15 -3.73
CA ARG A 175 2.93 -16.25 -3.67
C ARG A 175 3.56 -15.52 -4.84
N VAL A 176 4.62 -14.77 -4.55
CA VAL A 176 5.45 -14.08 -5.54
C VAL A 176 6.87 -14.60 -5.37
N GLY A 177 7.49 -15.14 -6.43
CA GLY A 177 8.84 -15.70 -6.36
C GLY A 177 9.03 -16.79 -5.29
N GLY A 178 7.96 -17.52 -4.95
CA GLY A 178 7.96 -18.53 -3.89
C GLY A 178 7.71 -17.99 -2.46
N ALA A 179 7.64 -16.68 -2.27
CA ALA A 179 7.32 -16.03 -1.00
C ALA A 179 5.82 -15.73 -0.89
N ALA A 180 5.17 -16.13 0.20
CA ALA A 180 3.76 -15.86 0.46
C ALA A 180 3.55 -14.43 0.95
N VAL A 181 2.55 -13.75 0.37
CA VAL A 181 2.16 -12.40 0.78
C VAL A 181 1.30 -12.50 2.05
N THR A 182 1.83 -12.03 3.17
CA THR A 182 1.15 -12.03 4.47
C THR A 182 0.24 -10.82 4.65
N LYS A 183 0.68 -9.65 4.18
CA LYS A 183 -0.11 -8.40 4.23
C LYS A 183 0.01 -7.69 2.91
N PHE A 184 -1.12 -7.38 2.29
CA PHE A 184 -1.17 -6.81 0.95
C PHE A 184 -1.79 -5.42 0.92
N ASN A 185 -1.58 -4.74 -0.22
CA ASN A 185 -2.21 -3.47 -0.59
C ASN A 185 -1.95 -2.32 0.40
N VAL A 186 -0.77 -2.27 1.02
CA VAL A 186 -0.42 -1.12 1.85
C VAL A 186 -0.14 0.09 0.96
N ARG A 187 -1.09 1.03 0.96
CA ARG A 187 -0.99 2.25 0.14
C ARG A 187 0.10 3.19 0.64
N CYS A 188 0.92 3.63 -0.30
CA CYS A 188 1.95 4.66 -0.16
C CYS A 188 1.77 5.72 -1.26
N TRP A 189 2.40 6.88 -1.09
CA TRP A 189 2.39 7.99 -2.07
C TRP A 189 2.79 7.51 -3.47
N ASN A 190 3.90 6.79 -3.53
CA ASN A 190 4.56 6.31 -4.73
C ASN A 190 4.28 4.81 -5.00
N GLY A 191 3.13 4.29 -4.56
CA GLY A 191 2.66 2.94 -4.93
C GLY A 191 2.25 2.05 -3.76
N TYR A 192 2.61 0.77 -3.82
CA TYR A 192 2.13 -0.26 -2.88
C TYR A 192 3.28 -0.96 -2.17
N VAL A 193 3.01 -1.37 -0.93
CA VAL A 193 3.87 -2.30 -0.19
C VAL A 193 3.09 -3.57 0.11
N HIS A 194 3.72 -4.70 -0.17
CA HIS A 194 3.24 -6.03 0.20
C HIS A 194 4.27 -6.65 1.15
N ILE A 195 3.84 -7.19 2.27
CA ILE A 195 4.71 -7.87 3.23
C ILE A 195 4.74 -9.34 2.91
N VAL A 196 5.95 -9.91 2.78
CA VAL A 196 6.19 -11.31 2.44
C VAL A 196 6.83 -12.08 3.59
N ASP A 197 6.55 -13.39 3.64
CA ASP A 197 7.05 -14.32 4.66
C ASP A 197 8.51 -14.78 4.43
N ARG A 198 9.03 -14.58 3.22
CA ARG A 198 10.37 -14.97 2.78
C ARG A 198 11.00 -13.88 1.91
N PRO A 199 12.32 -13.71 1.95
CA PRO A 199 13.02 -12.82 1.04
C PRO A 199 13.00 -13.35 -0.39
N LEU A 200 12.90 -12.45 -1.36
CA LEU A 200 13.02 -12.75 -2.78
C LEU A 200 14.49 -12.79 -3.17
N ILE A 201 14.94 -13.97 -3.54
CA ILE A 201 16.35 -14.21 -3.80
C ILE A 201 16.57 -14.11 -5.32
N PRO A 202 17.35 -13.11 -5.80
CA PRO A 202 17.66 -13.01 -7.22
C PRO A 202 18.58 -14.15 -7.65
N ASN A 203 18.56 -14.48 -8.94
CA ASN A 203 19.57 -15.37 -9.49
C ASN A 203 20.90 -14.60 -9.69
N TRP A 204 21.99 -15.09 -9.10
CA TRP A 204 23.32 -14.46 -9.18
C TRP A 204 24.18 -15.00 -10.32
N ARG A 205 23.57 -15.69 -11.28
CA ARG A 205 24.25 -16.18 -12.49
C ARG A 205 24.56 -15.05 -13.47
#